data_AF-A0A087TX46-F1
#
_entry.id   AF-A0A087TX46-F1
#
_cell.length_a   1.000
_cell.length_b   1.000
_cell.length_c   1.000
_cell.angle_alpha   90.00
_cell.angle_beta   90.00
_cell.angle_gamma   90.00
#
_symmetry.space_group_name_H-M   'P 1'
#
loop_
_entity.id
_entity.type
_entity.pdbx_description
1 polymer ?
#
loop_
_entity_poly.entity_id
_entity_poly.type
_entity_poly.pdbx_seq_one_letter_code
_entity_poly.pdbx_strand_id
1 'polypeptide(L)'
;MGIFQINVQLAKVFLRCLNCTKLETPNAYKNRSPDADFEVYKSNYNRWLYFCHVPAFCDSFRCYETASVFGRTLLMSVFSILQQQVLNKVLSTKDKPEIKKIISTEF
;
A
#
# COMPACT_ATOMS: atom_id res chain seq x y z
N MET A 1 -12.84 -5.09 22.59
CA MET A 1 -11.95 -5.80 21.64
C MET A 1 -10.51 -5.60 22.14
N GLY A 2 -9.69 -6.65 22.23
CA GLY A 2 -8.32 -6.51 22.76
C GLY A 2 -7.38 -5.79 21.77
N ILE A 3 -6.32 -5.13 22.27
CA ILE A 3 -5.34 -4.36 21.46
C ILE A 3 -4.76 -5.21 20.31
N PHE A 4 -4.36 -6.45 20.60
CA PHE A 4 -3.85 -7.38 19.58
C PHE A 4 -4.83 -7.58 18.42
N GLN A 5 -6.12 -7.73 18.74
CA GLN A 5 -7.15 -7.96 17.73
C GLN A 5 -7.36 -6.72 16.87
N ILE A 6 -7.17 -5.52 17.42
CA ILE A 6 -7.20 -4.25 16.68
C ILE A 6 -5.99 -4.16 15.75
N ASN A 7 -4.78 -4.49 16.22
CA ASN A 7 -3.55 -4.48 15.41
C ASN A 7 -3.63 -5.44 14.21
N VAL A 8 -4.23 -6.62 14.41
CA VAL A 8 -4.50 -7.56 13.32
C VAL A 8 -5.47 -6.97 12.29
N GLN A 9 -6.51 -6.24 12.72
CA GLN A 9 -7.43 -5.59 11.79
C GLN A 9 -6.75 -4.45 11.02
N LEU A 10 -5.93 -3.63 11.69
CA LEU A 10 -5.15 -2.58 11.05
C LEU A 10 -4.19 -3.14 10.01
N ALA A 11 -3.48 -4.23 10.33
CA ALA A 11 -2.62 -4.92 9.39
C ALA A 11 -3.40 -5.43 8.15
N LYS A 12 -4.60 -6.01 8.35
CA LYS A 12 -5.46 -6.44 7.23
C LYS A 12 -5.91 -5.25 6.36
N VAL A 13 -6.26 -4.12 6.97
CA VAL A 13 -6.62 -2.90 6.24
C VAL A 13 -5.43 -2.38 5.44
N PHE A 14 -4.25 -2.36 6.04
CA PHE A 14 -3.01 -1.94 5.38
C PHE A 14 -2.70 -2.82 4.15
N LEU A 15 -2.71 -4.15 4.32
CA LEU A 15 -2.44 -5.10 3.23
C LEU A 15 -3.47 -4.97 2.11
N ARG A 16 -4.74 -4.78 2.45
CA ARG A 16 -5.80 -4.54 1.46
C ARG A 16 -5.60 -3.22 0.72
N CYS A 17 -5.19 -2.16 1.42
CA CYS A 17 -4.81 -0.90 0.77
C CYS A 17 -3.65 -1.12 -0.20
N LEU A 18 -2.56 -1.75 0.23
CA LEU A 18 -1.41 -2.06 -0.63
C LEU A 18 -1.80 -2.84 -1.90
N ASN A 19 -2.71 -3.82 -1.78
CA ASN A 19 -3.20 -4.59 -2.94
C ASN A 19 -4.06 -3.76 -3.91
N CYS A 20 -4.72 -2.71 -3.44
CA CYS A 20 -5.61 -1.87 -4.25
C CYS A 20 -4.97 -0.54 -4.70
N THR A 21 -3.82 -0.16 -4.16
CA THR A 21 -3.18 1.11 -4.48
C THR A 21 -2.63 1.08 -5.89
N LYS A 22 -2.98 2.11 -6.68
CA LYS A 22 -2.31 2.41 -7.93
C LYS A 22 -0.99 3.09 -7.62
N LEU A 23 0.11 2.49 -8.06
CA LEU A 23 1.43 3.08 -7.89
C LEU A 23 1.57 4.32 -8.76
N GLU A 24 2.25 5.34 -8.24
CA GLU A 24 2.64 6.52 -9.01
C GLU A 24 3.57 6.12 -10.18
N THR A 25 3.57 6.89 -11.25
CA THR A 25 4.47 6.60 -12.37
C THR A 25 5.93 6.83 -11.96
N PRO A 26 6.91 6.17 -12.61
CA PRO A 26 8.32 6.37 -12.28
C PRO A 26 8.75 7.85 -12.26
N ASN A 27 8.25 8.66 -13.20
CA ASN A 27 8.56 10.09 -13.25
C ASN A 27 7.96 10.85 -12.06
N ALA A 28 6.73 10.53 -11.65
CA ALA A 28 6.11 11.13 -10.47
C ALA A 28 6.90 10.76 -9.20
N TYR A 29 7.30 9.48 -9.06
CA TYR A 29 8.15 9.01 -7.97
C TYR A 29 9.48 9.77 -7.92
N LYS A 30 10.15 9.90 -9.07
CA LYS A 30 11.43 10.62 -9.18
C LYS A 30 11.33 12.06 -8.69
N ASN A 31 10.24 12.74 -9.02
CA ASN A 31 10.02 14.12 -8.58
C ASN A 31 9.74 14.22 -7.07
N ARG A 32 9.02 13.25 -6.50
CA ARG A 32 8.69 13.18 -5.07
C ARG A 32 9.87 12.74 -4.21
N SER A 33 10.74 11.90 -4.75
CA SER A 33 11.85 11.25 -4.03
C SER A 33 13.14 11.29 -4.87
N PRO A 34 13.75 12.48 -5.05
CA PRO A 34 14.91 12.66 -5.92
C PRO A 34 16.15 11.88 -5.46
N ASP A 35 16.27 11.63 -4.15
CA ASP A 35 17.40 10.88 -3.56
C ASP A 35 17.20 9.36 -3.55
N ALA A 36 16.04 8.87 -4.00
CA ALA A 36 15.74 7.45 -4.01
C ALA A 36 16.32 6.74 -5.25
N ASP A 37 16.51 5.42 -5.15
CA ASP A 37 16.95 4.60 -6.27
C ASP A 37 15.83 4.46 -7.32
N PHE A 38 15.91 5.32 -8.34
CA PHE A 38 14.93 5.41 -9.42
C PHE A 38 14.84 4.12 -10.25
N GLU A 39 15.97 3.47 -10.54
CA GLU A 39 15.96 2.27 -11.38
C GLU A 39 15.37 1.07 -10.63
N VAL A 40 15.63 0.97 -9.32
CA VAL A 40 14.97 -0.01 -8.46
C VAL A 40 13.45 0.22 -8.41
N TYR A 41 13.00 1.47 -8.26
CA TYR A 41 11.57 1.76 -8.29
C TYR A 41 10.94 1.43 -9.63
N LYS A 42 11.55 1.87 -10.74
CA LYS A 42 11.06 1.61 -12.10
C LYS A 42 10.96 0.12 -12.41
N SER A 43 11.94 -0.67 -11.97
CA SER A 43 11.91 -2.13 -12.09
C SER A 43 10.73 -2.74 -11.32
N ASN A 44 10.52 -2.33 -10.07
CA ASN A 44 9.39 -2.78 -9.27
C ASN A 44 8.03 -2.32 -9.85
N TYR A 45 7.95 -1.09 -10.36
CA TYR A 45 6.76 -0.55 -11.02
C TYR A 45 6.36 -1.40 -12.23
N ASN A 46 7.31 -1.75 -13.09
CA ASN A 46 7.06 -2.62 -14.24
C ASN A 46 6.58 -4.01 -13.81
N ARG A 47 7.25 -4.62 -12.82
CA ARG A 47 6.81 -5.92 -12.26
C ARG A 47 5.39 -5.83 -11.71
N TRP A 48 5.06 -4.74 -11.00
CA TRP A 48 3.72 -4.54 -10.44
C TRP A 48 2.69 -4.40 -11.56
N LEU A 49 3.02 -3.70 -12.66
CA LEU A 49 2.15 -3.65 -13.83
C LEU A 49 1.85 -5.03 -14.40
N TYR A 50 2.88 -5.83 -14.65
CA TYR A 50 2.74 -7.13 -15.33
C TYR A 50 2.07 -8.19 -14.46
N PHE A 51 2.35 -8.22 -13.15
CA PHE A 51 1.90 -9.29 -12.27
C PHE A 51 0.67 -8.95 -11.42
N CYS A 52 0.38 -7.65 -11.23
CA CYS A 52 -0.67 -7.23 -10.31
C CYS A 52 -1.70 -6.30 -10.97
N HIS A 53 -1.25 -5.23 -11.65
CA HIS A 53 -2.16 -4.22 -12.15
C HIS A 53 -2.90 -4.63 -13.42
N VAL A 54 -2.18 -5.05 -14.47
CA VAL A 54 -2.77 -5.47 -15.75
C VAL A 54 -3.62 -6.73 -15.58
N PRO A 55 -3.15 -7.78 -14.87
CA PRO A 55 -3.97 -8.98 -14.65
C PRO A 55 -5.27 -8.73 -13.87
N ALA A 56 -5.38 -7.63 -13.13
CA ALA A 56 -6.62 -7.29 -12.41
C ALA A 56 -7.79 -6.93 -13.35
N PHE A 57 -7.50 -6.58 -14.60
CA PHE A 57 -8.52 -6.28 -15.63
C PHE A 57 -8.30 -7.03 -16.95
N CYS A 58 -7.28 -7.88 -17.04
CA CYS A 58 -6.98 -8.73 -18.19
C CYS A 58 -6.78 -10.18 -17.69
N ASP A 59 -7.79 -11.01 -17.89
CA ASP A 59 -7.89 -12.39 -17.37
C ASP A 59 -6.96 -13.41 -18.06
N SER A 60 -6.31 -13.01 -19.16
CA SER A 60 -5.33 -13.83 -19.87
C SER A 60 -4.05 -14.08 -19.05
N PHE A 61 -3.83 -13.32 -17.97
CA PHE A 61 -2.67 -13.44 -17.10
C PHE A 61 -3.08 -13.81 -15.66
N ARG A 62 -2.22 -14.56 -14.96
CA ARG A 62 -2.42 -14.83 -13.54
C ARG A 62 -2.25 -13.55 -12.73
N CYS A 63 -3.29 -13.20 -11.97
CA CYS A 63 -3.27 -12.05 -11.06
C CYS A 63 -2.66 -12.42 -9.71
N TYR A 64 -1.70 -11.62 -9.26
CA TYR A 64 -1.06 -11.74 -7.95
C TYR A 64 -1.38 -10.53 -7.08
N GLU A 65 -1.55 -10.77 -5.78
CA GLU A 65 -1.67 -9.70 -4.80
C GLU A 65 -0.32 -9.01 -4.60
N THR A 66 -0.27 -7.68 -4.66
CA THR A 66 0.96 -6.90 -4.45
C THR A 66 1.71 -7.31 -3.18
N ALA A 67 0.98 -7.46 -2.07
CA ALA A 67 1.52 -7.83 -0.77
C ALA A 67 2.12 -9.25 -0.72
N SER A 68 1.75 -10.13 -1.67
CA SER A 68 2.22 -11.51 -1.72
C SER A 68 3.51 -11.69 -2.53
N VAL A 69 3.77 -10.80 -3.49
CA VAL A 69 4.91 -10.92 -4.43
C VAL A 69 5.95 -9.81 -4.29
N PHE A 70 5.65 -8.75 -3.54
CA PHE A 70 6.60 -7.67 -3.24
C PHE A 70 6.97 -7.64 -1.76
N GLY A 71 8.23 -7.32 -1.49
CA GLY A 71 8.79 -7.20 -0.15
C GLY A 71 9.18 -5.79 0.23
N ARG A 72 10.12 -5.69 1.18
CA ARG A 72 10.56 -4.45 1.83
C ARG A 72 10.94 -3.34 0.84
N THR A 73 11.60 -3.65 -0.27
CA THR A 73 12.07 -2.64 -1.22
C THR A 73 10.93 -1.82 -1.82
N LEU A 74 9.88 -2.48 -2.36
CA LEU A 74 8.73 -1.76 -2.87
C LEU A 74 8.00 -1.05 -1.72
N LEU A 75 7.84 -1.73 -0.58
CA LEU A 75 7.15 -1.19 0.58
C LEU A 75 7.74 0.17 0.99
N MET A 76 9.07 0.29 1.09
CA MET A 76 9.74 1.55 1.42
C MET A 76 9.44 2.67 0.42
N SER A 77 9.32 2.36 -0.87
CA SER A 77 8.99 3.36 -1.89
C SER A 77 7.56 3.90 -1.76
N VAL A 78 6.61 3.05 -1.34
CA VAL A 78 5.17 3.38 -1.37
C VAL A 78 4.58 3.69 0.01
N PHE A 79 5.32 3.42 1.08
CA PHE A 79 4.83 3.45 2.46
C PHE A 79 4.20 4.78 2.84
N SER A 80 4.85 5.91 2.53
CA SER A 80 4.35 7.24 2.89
C SER A 80 2.96 7.53 2.29
N ILE A 81 2.71 7.05 1.06
CA ILE A 81 1.42 7.21 0.39
C ILE A 81 0.38 6.26 1.01
N LEU A 82 0.76 5.01 1.25
CA LEU A 82 -0.12 4.01 1.86
C LEU A 82 -0.54 4.41 3.28
N GLN A 83 0.39 4.93 4.08
CA GLN A 83 0.12 5.41 5.43
C GLN A 83 -0.96 6.51 5.39
N GLN A 84 -0.80 7.53 4.54
CA GLN A 84 -1.80 8.59 4.38
C GLN A 84 -3.16 8.06 3.91
N GLN A 85 -3.17 7.12 2.96
CA GLN A 85 -4.42 6.53 2.47
C GLN A 85 -5.15 5.73 3.56
N VAL A 86 -4.42 4.94 4.34
CA VAL A 86 -4.97 4.17 5.47
C VAL A 86 -5.53 5.11 6.53
N LEU A 87 -4.76 6.15 6.92
CA LEU A 87 -5.21 7.18 7.85
C LEU A 87 -6.51 7.82 7.38
N ASN A 88 -6.56 8.30 6.15
CA ASN A 88 -7.74 8.94 5.58
C ASN A 88 -8.96 7.99 5.51
N LYS A 89 -8.73 6.73 5.17
CA LYS A 89 -9.81 5.73 5.06
C LYS A 89 -10.40 5.37 6.43
N VAL A 90 -9.57 5.30 7.46
CA VAL A 90 -10.06 5.02 8.82
C VAL A 90 -10.72 6.25 9.44
N LEU A 91 -10.17 7.45 9.21
CA LEU A 91 -10.80 8.70 9.67
C LEU A 91 -12.17 8.93 9.03
N SER A 92 -12.33 8.56 7.76
CA SER A 92 -13.61 8.66 7.03
C SER A 92 -14.61 7.55 7.36
N THR A 93 -14.20 6.46 8.01
CA THR A 93 -15.16 5.45 8.48
C THR A 93 -15.97 6.06 9.64
N LYS A 94 -17.31 6.06 9.51
CA LYS A 94 -18.21 6.64 10.52
C LYS A 94 -18.20 5.88 11.85
N ASP A 95 -17.65 4.67 11.89
CA ASP A 95 -17.76 3.80 13.05
C ASP A 95 -16.39 3.48 13.68
N LYS A 96 -16.35 3.63 15.01
CA LYS A 96 -15.34 3.18 15.99
C LYS A 96 -14.28 4.22 16.41
N PRO A 97 -14.62 5.13 17.36
CA PRO A 97 -13.67 6.09 17.96
C PRO A 97 -12.44 5.44 18.60
N GLU A 98 -12.56 4.20 19.08
CA GLU A 98 -11.47 3.36 19.58
C GLU A 98 -10.38 3.05 18.54
N ILE A 99 -10.74 2.87 17.26
CA ILE A 99 -9.77 2.66 16.18
C ILE A 99 -9.05 3.97 15.84
N LYS A 100 -9.78 5.10 15.83
CA LYS A 100 -9.19 6.42 15.59
C LYS A 100 -8.13 6.77 16.64
N LYS A 101 -8.40 6.48 17.93
CA LYS A 101 -7.46 6.73 19.02
C LYS A 101 -6.16 5.93 18.88
N ILE A 102 -6.24 4.64 18.58
CA ILE A 102 -5.05 3.78 18.43
C ILE A 102 -4.21 4.24 17.24
N ILE A 103 -4.83 4.54 16.10
CA ILE A 103 -4.13 5.04 14.93
C ILE A 103 -3.40 6.36 15.20
N SER A 104 -4.00 7.29 15.93
CA SER A 104 -3.33 8.55 16.29
C SER A 104 -2.15 8.38 17.25
N THR A 105 -1.98 7.20 17.87
CA THR A 105 -0.92 6.95 18.86
C THR A 105 0.12 5.94 18.37
N GLU A 106 -0.22 5.05 17.43
CA GLU A 106 0.60 3.90 17.01
C GLU A 106 0.96 3.86 15.51
N PHE A 107 0.37 4.74 14.67
CA PHE A 107 0.55 4.75 13.21
C PHE A 107 1.17 6.06 12.71
#